data_AF-A0A6N9VG28-F1
#
_entry.id   AF-A0A6N9VG28-F1
#
_cell.length_a   1.000
_cell.length_b   1.000
_cell.length_c   1.000
_cell.angle_alpha   90.00
_cell.angle_beta   90.00
_cell.angle_gamma   90.00
#
_symmetry.space_group_name_H-M   'P 1'
#
loop_
_entity.id
_entity.type
_entity.pdbx_description
1 polymer ?
#
loop_
_entity_poly.entity_id
_entity_poly.type
_entity_poly.pdbx_seq_one_letter_code
_entity_poly.pdbx_strand_id
1 'polypeptide(L)' 'MIVPGGETATTFRIVRGQPTAADLAALTAVLLSRMAAAQPYGDDCSGSSRTAGWRRPERAAPHRDPRGWR' A
#
# COMPACT_ATOMS: atom_id res chain seq x y z
N MET A 1 2.62 18.95 28.16
CA MET A 1 3.76 18.93 27.23
C MET A 1 3.21 18.55 25.86
N ILE A 2 2.96 19.54 25.02
CA ILE A 2 2.35 19.36 23.69
C ILE A 2 3.48 19.06 22.72
N VAL A 3 3.52 17.85 22.16
CA VAL A 3 4.40 17.53 21.05
C VAL A 3 3.82 18.23 19.81
N PRO A 4 4.54 19.15 19.15
CA PRO A 4 4.02 19.75 17.93
C PRO A 4 3.82 18.63 16.92
N GLY A 5 2.60 18.52 16.39
CA GLY A 5 2.30 17.65 15.26
C GLY A 5 3.19 18.10 14.12
N GLY A 6 4.27 17.37 13.89
CA GLY A 6 5.11 17.54 12.72
C GLY A 6 4.20 17.38 11.51
N GLU A 7 3.99 18.49 10.81
CA GLU A 7 3.91 18.52 9.35
C GLU A 7 4.27 17.17 8.76
N THR A 8 3.28 16.52 8.16
CA THR A 8 3.35 15.16 7.65
C THR A 8 4.33 15.08 6.48
N ALA A 9 5.63 15.23 6.76
CA ALA A 9 6.69 14.80 5.89
C ALA A 9 6.49 13.29 5.77
N THR A 10 6.13 12.85 4.58
CA THR A 10 5.86 11.46 4.20
C THR A 10 7.02 10.56 4.65
N THR A 11 6.99 10.08 5.89
CA THR A 11 8.08 9.32 6.51
C THR A 11 7.63 7.88 6.63
N PHE A 12 8.18 7.01 5.79
CA PHE A 12 7.90 5.58 5.86
C PHE A 12 8.70 4.92 6.98
N ARG A 13 8.09 3.97 7.68
CA ARG A 13 8.68 3.26 8.82
C ARG A 13 9.28 1.93 8.38
N ILE A 14 10.51 1.65 8.83
CA ILE A 14 11.12 0.32 8.69
C ILE A 14 10.58 -0.60 9.80
N VAL A 15 9.91 -1.69 9.41
CA VAL A 15 9.34 -2.68 10.35
C VAL A 15 10.34 -3.78 10.66
N ARG A 16 11.17 -4.17 9.70
CA ARG A 16 12.23 -5.19 9.84
C ARG A 16 13.42 -4.87 8.94
N GLY A 17 14.60 -5.34 9.34
CA GLY A 17 15.85 -5.16 8.61
C GLY A 17 16.57 -3.85 8.93
N GLN A 18 17.80 -3.74 8.42
CA GLN A 18 18.66 -2.56 8.54
C GLN A 18 19.07 -2.09 7.14
N PRO A 19 18.19 -1.34 6.44
CA PRO A 19 18.50 -0.84 5.11
C PRO A 19 19.67 0.15 5.17
N THR A 20 20.48 0.14 4.12
CA THR A 20 21.57 1.11 3.98
C THR A 20 21.03 2.47 3.54
N ALA A 21 21.84 3.51 3.67
CA ALA A 21 21.48 4.83 3.14
C ALA A 21 21.19 4.81 1.62
N ALA A 22 21.90 3.96 0.87
CA ALA A 22 21.69 3.79 -0.56
C ALA A 22 20.31 3.18 -0.86
N ASP A 23 19.87 2.19 -0.09
CA ASP A 23 18.54 1.57 -0.25
C ASP A 23 17.42 2.59 0.00
N LEU A 24 17.57 3.42 1.02
CA LEU A 24 16.60 4.47 1.36
C LEU A 24 16.54 5.56 0.29
N ALA A 25 17.69 5.94 -0.27
CA ALA A 25 17.77 6.89 -1.37
C ALA A 25 17.11 6.34 -2.64
N ALA A 26 17.37 5.08 -2.99
CA ALA A 26 16.77 4.41 -4.14
C ALA A 26 15.24 4.32 -3.99
N LEU A 27 14.75 3.90 -2.82
CA LEU A 27 13.32 3.83 -2.54
C LEU A 27 12.66 5.22 -2.67
N THR A 28 13.28 6.25 -2.11
CA THR A 28 12.77 7.63 -2.19
C THR A 28 12.73 8.12 -3.63
N ALA A 29 13.79 7.89 -4.41
CA ALA A 29 13.84 8.26 -5.82
C ALA A 29 12.71 7.60 -6.64
N VAL A 30 12.45 6.31 -6.40
CA VAL A 30 11.34 5.59 -7.05
C VAL A 30 9.98 6.18 -6.65
N LEU A 31 9.77 6.48 -5.37
CA LEU A 31 8.52 7.08 -4.89
C LEU A 31 8.28 8.45 -5.52
N LEU A 32 9.31 9.31 -5.56
CA LEU A 32 9.23 10.63 -6.19
C LEU A 32 8.99 10.53 -7.70
N SER A 33 9.68 9.63 -8.39
CA SER A 33 9.46 9.38 -9.81
C SER A 33 8.03 8.92 -10.10
N ARG A 34 7.48 8.04 -9.26
CA ARG A 34 6.10 7.58 -9.39
C ARG A 34 5.09 8.69 -9.09
N MET A 35 5.34 9.54 -8.10
CA MET A 35 4.50 10.70 -7.81
C MET A 35 4.52 11.70 -8.97
N ALA A 36 5.68 11.95 -9.58
CA ALA A 36 5.81 12.82 -10.74
C ALA A 36 5.12 12.24 -12.00
N ALA A 37 5.16 10.92 -12.17
CA ALA A 37 4.47 10.23 -13.26
C ALA A 37 2.96 10.04 -13.02
N ALA A 38 2.51 10.14 -11.76
CA ALA A 38 1.11 10.12 -11.41
C ALA A 38 0.50 11.48 -11.75
N GLN A 39 0.02 11.63 -12.98
CA GLN A 39 -0.78 12.78 -13.37
C GLN A 39 -1.98 12.91 -12.40
N PRO A 40 -2.33 14.13 -11.92
CA PRO A 40 -3.52 14.30 -11.11
C PRO A 40 -4.68 13.76 -11.93
N TYR A 41 -5.24 12.65 -11.46
CA TYR A 41 -6.46 12.10 -12.01
C TYR A 41 -7.50 13.21 -11.82
N GLY A 42 -7.76 13.97 -12.89
CA GLY A 42 -8.89 14.86 -12.94
C GLY A 42 -10.11 13.99 -12.68
N ASP A 43 -10.84 14.32 -11.61
CA ASP A 43 -12.16 13.87 -11.18
C ASP A 43 -12.89 12.76 -11.98
N ASP A 44 -12.22 11.64 -12.24
CA ASP A 44 -12.85 10.44 -12.76
C ASP A 44 -13.15 9.52 -11.57
N CYS A 45 -14.01 10.01 -10.68
CA CYS A 45 -14.69 9.24 -9.63
C CYS A 45 -15.64 8.15 -10.20
N SER A 46 -15.31 7.54 -11.34
CA SER A 46 -16.09 6.46 -11.96
C SER A 46 -15.23 5.36 -12.62
N GLY A 47 -13.91 5.38 -12.39
CA GLY A 47 -13.05 4.25 -12.74
C GLY A 47 -13.10 3.20 -11.65
N SER A 48 -13.90 2.13 -11.85
CA SER A 48 -14.00 0.91 -11.04
C SER A 48 -12.80 0.74 -10.12
N SER A 49 -13.01 0.88 -8.80
CA SER A 49 -11.93 0.79 -7.82
C SER A 49 -11.06 -0.38 -8.20
N ARG A 50 -9.77 -0.13 -8.49
CA ARG A 50 -8.81 -1.17 -8.86
C ARG A 50 -8.54 -2.00 -7.60
N THR A 51 -9.55 -2.78 -7.20
CA THR A 51 -9.54 -3.61 -6.02
C THR A 51 -8.46 -4.62 -6.28
N ALA A 52 -7.36 -4.52 -5.55
CA ALA A 52 -6.31 -5.50 -5.61
C ALA A 52 -6.97 -6.87 -5.41
N GLY A 53 -6.75 -7.83 -6.33
CA GLY A 53 -7.43 -9.14 -6.38
C GLY A 53 -7.15 -10.09 -5.21
N TRP A 54 -6.67 -9.55 -4.09
CA TRP A 54 -6.41 -10.23 -2.85
C TRP A 54 -7.74 -10.66 -2.26
N ARG A 55 -8.13 -11.90 -2.55
CA ARG A 55 -9.22 -12.57 -1.84
C ARG A 55 -8.77 -12.78 -0.40
N ARG A 56 -9.31 -11.96 0.50
CA ARG A 56 -9.24 -12.20 1.93
C ARG A 56 -9.76 -13.61 2.23
N PRO A 57 -8.99 -14.46 2.94
CA PRO A 57 -9.41 -15.83 3.21
C PRO A 57 -10.72 -15.89 4.01
N GLU A 58 -10.98 -14.92 4.89
CA GLU A 58 -12.26 -14.77 5.59
C GLU A 58 -13.46 -14.42 4.68
N ARG A 59 -13.20 -13.98 3.44
CA ARG A 59 -14.21 -13.69 2.40
C ARG A 59 -14.24 -14.75 1.30
N ALA A 60 -13.44 -15.80 1.40
CA ALA A 60 -13.53 -16.94 0.50
C ALA A 60 -14.78 -17.74 0.88
N ALA A 61 -15.62 -18.07 -0.11
CA ALA A 61 -16.74 -18.95 0.14
C ALA A 61 -16.20 -20.31 0.62
N PRO A 62 -16.79 -20.93 1.65
CA PRO A 62 -16.38 -22.26 2.08
C PRO A 62 -16.49 -23.22 0.89
N HIS A 63 -15.44 -24.03 0.71
CA HIS A 63 -15.38 -25.01 -0.36
C HIS A 63 -16.55 -25.99 -0.21
N ARG A 64 -17.48 -25.97 -1.17
CA ARG A 64 -18.71 -26.76 -1.12
C ARG A 64 -18.49 -28.12 -1.77
N ASP A 65 -17.64 -28.95 -1.16
CA ASP A 65 -17.51 -30.35 -1.55
C ASP A 65 -18.42 -31.22 -0.68
N PRO A 66 -19.33 -32.03 -1.27
CA PRO A 66 -20.29 -32.84 -0.52
C PRO A 66 -19.66 -34.00 0.27
N ARG A 67 -18.36 -34.27 0.12
CA ARG A 67 -17.61 -35.29 0.88
C ARG A 67 -16.54 -34.69 1.79
N GLY A 68 -16.42 -33.36 1.83
CA GLY A 68 -15.44 -32.66 2.63
C GLY A 68 -16.00 -32.24 3.98
N TRP A 69 -15.95 -33.11 4.98
CA TRP A 69 -15.73 -32.64 6.36
C TRP A 69 -14.24 -32.63 6.61
N ARG A 70 -13.69 -31.44 6.85
CA ARG A 70 -12.44 -31.25 7.58
C ARG A 70 -12.62 -30.12 8.57
#